data_AF-A0A9W6ULN6-F1
#
_entry.id   AF-A0A9W6ULN6-F1
#
_cell.length_a   1.000
_cell.length_b   1.000
_cell.length_c   1.000
_cell.angle_alpha   90.00
_cell.angle_beta   90.00
_cell.angle_gamma   90.00
#
_symmetry.space_group_name_H-M   'P 1'
#
loop_
_entity.id
_entity.type
_entity.pdbx_description
1 polymer ?
#
loop_
_entity_poly.entity_id
_entity_poly.type
_entity_poly.pdbx_seq_one_letter_code
_entity_poly.pdbx_strand_id
1 'polypeptide(L)'
;MRFHQDAVGPRFGIGETIEQTVAAWRSGYLKVSDLPTVRLTVRGGKIHSLDNRRLVAFQKPGVPMPFRMATPEEASNEERKFTAQNKGRSILVNYYDPLEWAP
;
A
#
# COMPACT_ATOMS: atom_id res chain seq x y z
N MET A 1 -5.67 9.26 -5.74
CA MET A 1 -6.00 7.93 -5.15
C MET A 1 -6.14 8.07 -3.64
N ARG A 2 -7.01 7.29 -2.97
CA ARG A 2 -7.27 7.41 -1.53
C ARG A 2 -6.99 6.12 -0.77
N PHE A 3 -6.60 6.25 0.49
CA PHE A 3 -6.51 5.15 1.43
C PHE A 3 -7.89 4.75 1.93
N HIS A 4 -8.02 3.46 2.21
CA HIS A 4 -9.21 2.83 2.75
C HIS A 4 -9.21 2.78 4.30
N GLN A 5 -8.01 2.78 4.89
CA GLN A 5 -7.77 2.74 6.34
C GLN A 5 -7.05 4.01 6.80
N ASP A 6 -7.22 4.38 8.07
CA ASP A 6 -6.47 5.47 8.70
C ASP A 6 -5.04 5.07 9.11
N ALA A 7 -4.80 3.77 9.34
CA ALA A 7 -3.49 3.26 9.70
C ALA A 7 -3.17 1.91 9.04
N VAL A 8 -1.89 1.67 8.82
CA VAL A 8 -1.33 0.37 8.40
C VAL A 8 -0.14 0.00 9.26
N GLY A 9 0.06 -1.31 9.46
CA GLY A 9 1.33 -1.80 9.99
C GLY A 9 2.48 -1.62 8.99
N PRO A 10 3.74 -1.66 9.46
CA PRO A 10 4.92 -1.39 8.64
C PRO A 10 5.32 -2.61 7.81
N ARG A 11 4.77 -3.79 8.13
CA ARG A 11 5.12 -5.08 7.54
C ARG A 11 4.07 -5.57 6.54
N PHE A 12 4.55 -6.20 5.47
CA PHE A 12 3.73 -7.04 4.61
C PHE A 12 3.37 -8.36 5.32
N GLY A 13 2.40 -9.10 4.79
CA GLY A 13 2.01 -10.41 5.35
C GLY A 13 3.14 -11.44 5.37
N ILE A 14 4.16 -11.24 4.52
CA ILE A 14 5.35 -12.08 4.38
C ILE A 14 6.50 -11.70 5.34
N GLY A 15 6.33 -10.66 6.17
CA GLY A 15 7.29 -10.28 7.22
C GLY A 15 8.22 -9.10 6.86
N GLU A 16 8.44 -8.83 5.58
CA GLU A 16 9.25 -7.70 5.09
C GLU A 16 8.59 -6.35 5.40
N THR A 17 9.39 -5.33 5.69
CA THR A 17 8.89 -3.97 5.93
C THR A 17 8.71 -3.19 4.62
N ILE A 18 7.82 -2.20 4.66
CA ILE A 18 7.63 -1.25 3.55
C ILE A 18 8.96 -0.57 3.20
N GLU A 19 9.79 -0.25 4.20
CA GLU A 19 11.06 0.45 3.98
C GLU A 19 12.12 -0.45 3.38
N GLN A 20 12.26 -1.68 3.87
CA GLN A 20 13.13 -2.70 3.25
C GLN A 20 12.79 -2.92 1.78
N THR A 21 11.50 -2.99 1.45
CA THR A 21 11.03 -3.17 0.07
C THR A 21 11.39 -1.95 -0.80
N VAL A 22 11.18 -0.74 -0.29
CA VAL A 22 11.54 0.50 -1.01
C VAL A 22 13.05 0.62 -1.20
N ALA A 23 13.85 0.23 -0.20
CA ALA A 23 15.30 0.23 -0.28
C ALA A 23 15.81 -0.78 -1.32
N ALA A 24 15.26 -2.00 -1.32
CA ALA A 24 15.56 -3.03 -2.31
C ALA A 24 15.20 -2.60 -3.76
N TRP A 25 14.20 -1.74 -3.95
CA TRP A 25 13.94 -1.13 -5.27
C TRP A 25 14.93 -0.06 -5.64
N ARG A 26 15.31 0.80 -4.70
CA ARG A 26 16.30 1.85 -4.94
C ARG A 26 17.66 1.27 -5.29
N SER A 27 18.01 0.13 -4.71
CA SER A 27 19.25 -0.60 -5.02
C SER A 27 19.18 -1.43 -6.31
N GLY A 28 17.99 -1.62 -6.88
CA GLY A 28 17.78 -2.46 -8.06
C GLY A 28 17.77 -3.97 -7.78
N TYR A 29 17.82 -4.38 -6.50
CA TYR A 29 17.74 -5.77 -6.08
C TYR A 29 16.37 -6.39 -6.40
N LEU A 30 15.29 -5.64 -6.19
CA LEU A 30 13.93 -6.01 -6.56
C LEU A 30 13.47 -5.12 -7.71
N LYS A 31 12.85 -5.69 -8.75
CA LYS A 31 12.22 -4.88 -9.78
C LYS A 31 10.82 -4.50 -9.33
N VAL A 32 10.42 -3.29 -9.70
CA VAL A 32 9.06 -2.79 -9.46
C VAL A 32 7.99 -3.70 -10.10
N SER A 33 8.34 -4.39 -11.19
CA SER A 33 7.51 -5.39 -11.89
C SER A 33 7.26 -6.66 -11.08
N ASP A 34 8.09 -6.96 -10.10
CA ASP A 34 8.02 -8.20 -9.32
C ASP A 34 6.94 -8.10 -8.22
N LEU A 35 6.41 -6.90 -8.00
CA LEU A 35 5.33 -6.69 -7.07
C LEU A 35 3.95 -7.02 -7.65
N PRO A 36 3.04 -7.55 -6.81
CA PRO A 36 1.65 -7.70 -7.20
C PRO A 36 1.01 -6.33 -7.43
N THR A 37 0.16 -6.22 -8.46
CA THR A 37 -0.64 -5.02 -8.76
C THR A 37 -1.42 -4.54 -7.53
N VAL A 38 -1.56 -3.22 -7.36
CA VAL A 38 -2.42 -2.63 -6.33
C VAL A 38 -3.89 -2.70 -6.76
N ARG A 39 -4.74 -3.24 -5.89
CA ARG A 39 -6.17 -3.36 -6.16
C ARG A 39 -6.93 -2.09 -5.78
N LEU A 40 -7.76 -1.61 -6.69
CA LEU A 40 -8.56 -0.39 -6.56
C LEU A 40 -10.04 -0.72 -6.49
N THR A 41 -10.80 0.04 -5.73
CA THR A 41 -12.26 -0.01 -5.75
C THR A 41 -12.85 1.40 -5.83
N VAL A 42 -14.05 1.51 -6.40
CA VAL A 42 -14.80 2.77 -6.46
C VAL A 42 -15.86 2.75 -5.37
N ARG A 43 -15.78 3.69 -4.43
CA ARG A 43 -16.77 3.86 -3.36
C ARG A 43 -17.19 5.31 -3.26
N GLY A 44 -18.50 5.56 -3.32
CA GLY A 44 -19.05 6.93 -3.25
C GLY A 44 -18.46 7.89 -4.29
N GLY A 45 -18.23 7.41 -5.52
CA GLY A 45 -17.65 8.17 -6.62
C GLY A 45 -16.15 8.43 -6.52
N LYS A 46 -15.43 7.72 -5.64
CA LYS A 46 -13.99 7.94 -5.41
C LYS A 46 -13.22 6.64 -5.44
N ILE A 47 -11.97 6.71 -5.92
CA ILE A 47 -11.07 5.56 -6.02
C ILE A 47 -10.33 5.37 -4.70
N HIS A 48 -10.52 4.20 -4.10
CA HIS A 48 -9.85 3.75 -2.87
C HIS A 48 -8.93 2.55 -3.18
N SER A 49 -7.77 2.52 -2.54
CA SER A 49 -6.88 1.35 -2.54
C SER A 49 -7.39 0.31 -1.56
N LEU A 50 -7.43 -0.96 -1.95
CA LEU A 50 -7.58 -2.07 -0.98
C LEU A 50 -6.24 -2.44 -0.35
N ASP A 51 -5.13 -2.22 -1.07
CA ASP A 51 -3.78 -2.58 -0.64
C ASP A 51 -3.01 -1.34 -0.15
N ASN A 52 -3.42 -0.77 0.98
CA ASN A 52 -2.86 0.48 1.51
C ASN A 52 -1.34 0.44 1.76
N ARG A 53 -0.82 -0.66 2.32
CA ARG A 53 0.63 -0.84 2.55
C ARG A 53 1.44 -0.76 1.26
N ARG A 54 0.92 -1.37 0.19
CA ARG A 54 1.55 -1.39 -1.11
C ARG A 54 1.50 0.00 -1.76
N LEU A 55 0.36 0.71 -1.65
CA LEU A 55 0.25 2.10 -2.10
C LEU A 55 1.30 3.01 -1.44
N VAL A 56 1.55 2.87 -0.13
CA VAL A 56 2.61 3.64 0.56
C VAL A 56 4.00 3.33 -0.01
N ALA A 57 4.32 2.05 -0.24
CA ALA A 57 5.59 1.64 -0.81
C ALA A 57 5.84 2.27 -2.19
N PHE A 58 4.82 2.33 -3.05
CA PHE A 58 4.91 2.97 -4.37
C PHE A 58 5.02 4.51 -4.32
N GLN A 59 4.36 5.15 -3.34
CA GLN A 59 4.40 6.61 -3.20
C GLN A 59 5.77 7.15 -2.74
N LYS A 60 6.48 6.43 -1.85
CA LYS A 60 7.78 6.87 -1.31
C LYS A 60 8.85 7.17 -2.38
N PRO A 61 9.08 6.30 -3.38
CA PRO A 61 10.05 6.55 -4.45
C PRO A 61 9.45 7.31 -5.66
N GLY A 62 8.14 7.60 -5.66
CA GLY A 62 7.47 8.30 -6.77
C GLY A 62 7.39 7.49 -8.07
N VAL A 63 7.45 6.15 -7.99
CA VAL A 63 7.45 5.28 -9.18
C VAL A 63 6.02 4.96 -9.66
N PRO A 64 5.81 4.73 -10.97
CA PRO A 64 4.54 4.29 -11.49
C PRO A 64 4.09 2.99 -10.81
N MET A 65 2.86 2.99 -10.32
CA MET A 65 2.28 1.85 -9.62
C MET A 65 1.39 1.05 -10.56
N PRO A 66 1.67 -0.24 -10.81
CA PRO A 66 0.75 -1.10 -11.54
C PRO A 66 -0.52 -1.32 -10.71
N PHE A 67 -1.69 -1.11 -11.32
CA PHE A 67 -2.97 -1.21 -10.65
C PHE A 67 -3.98 -2.05 -11.43
N ARG A 68 -4.94 -2.61 -10.71
CA ARG A 68 -6.14 -3.24 -11.30
C ARG A 68 -7.38 -2.88 -10.49
N MET A 69 -8.54 -2.86 -11.14
CA MET A 69 -9.79 -2.82 -10.38
C MET A 69 -9.99 -4.15 -9.64
N ALA A 70 -10.46 -4.06 -8.40
CA ALA A 70 -10.86 -5.18 -7.59
C ALA A 70 -12.21 -5.72 -8.09
N THR A 71 -12.43 -7.02 -7.94
CA THR A 71 -13.77 -7.58 -8.17
C THR A 71 -14.73 -7.12 -7.05
N PRO A 72 -16.05 -7.16 -7.28
CA PRO A 72 -17.02 -6.83 -6.24
C PRO A 72 -16.86 -7.69 -4.97
N GLU A 73 -16.52 -8.97 -5.13
CA GLU A 73 -16.26 -9.90 -4.02
C GLU A 73 -15.04 -9.48 -3.19
N GLU A 74 -13.92 -9.12 -3.85
CA GLU A 74 -12.73 -8.60 -3.17
C GLU A 74 -13.02 -7.29 -2.43
N ALA A 75 -13.80 -6.39 -3.05
CA ALA A 75 -14.20 -5.14 -2.43
C ALA A 75 -15.06 -5.38 -1.18
N SER A 76 -16.04 -6.30 -1.26
CA SER A 76 -16.92 -6.65 -0.14
C SER A 76 -16.16 -7.29 1.03
N ASN A 77 -15.23 -8.21 0.75
CA ASN A 77 -14.40 -8.83 1.81
C ASN A 77 -13.56 -7.81 2.58
N GLU A 78 -13.15 -6.74 1.91
CA GLU A 78 -12.38 -5.66 2.50
C GLU A 78 -13.28 -4.54 3.09
N GLU A 79 -14.61 -4.61 2.95
CA GLU A 79 -15.52 -3.56 3.43
C GLU A 79 -15.41 -3.31 4.92
N ARG A 80 -15.27 -4.39 5.70
CA ARG A 80 -15.06 -4.35 7.15
C ARG A 80 -13.81 -3.56 7.58
N LYS A 81 -12.88 -3.30 6.67
CA LYS A 81 -11.65 -2.55 6.95
C LYS A 81 -11.73 -1.08 6.57
N PHE A 82 -12.90 -0.54 6.20
CA PHE A 82 -13.06 0.88 5.81
C PHE A 82 -13.11 1.70 7.08
N THR A 83 -11.95 2.10 7.56
CA THR A 83 -11.81 2.92 8.75
C THR A 83 -11.44 4.36 8.44
N ALA A 84 -11.09 4.70 7.19
CA ALA A 84 -10.54 6.03 6.86
C ALA A 84 -11.49 7.20 7.17
N GLN A 85 -11.26 7.93 8.28
CA GLN A 85 -12.05 9.09 8.68
C GLN A 85 -11.67 10.37 7.90
N ASN A 86 -10.40 10.52 7.52
CA ASN A 86 -9.93 11.71 6.78
C ASN A 86 -10.13 11.60 5.25
N LYS A 87 -11.28 11.07 4.81
CA LYS A 87 -11.62 10.88 3.39
C LYS A 87 -10.55 10.10 2.61
N GLY A 88 -9.69 9.34 3.28
CA GLY A 88 -8.58 8.58 2.71
C GLY A 88 -7.42 9.40 2.14
N ARG A 89 -7.19 10.63 2.63
CA ARG A 89 -6.12 11.52 2.11
C ARG A 89 -4.74 11.21 2.68
N SER A 90 -4.68 10.67 3.89
CA SER A 90 -3.46 10.35 4.61
C SER A 90 -3.61 8.99 5.26
N ILE A 91 -2.47 8.34 5.54
CA ILE A 91 -2.45 7.10 6.31
C ILE A 91 -1.28 7.15 7.29
N LEU A 92 -1.50 6.66 8.51
CA LEU A 92 -0.47 6.53 9.52
C LEU A 92 0.18 5.14 9.39
N VAL A 93 1.50 5.10 9.31
CA VAL A 93 2.24 3.82 9.39
C VAL A 93 2.57 3.61 10.86
N ASN A 94 1.88 2.66 11.50
CA ASN A 94 2.09 2.34 12.91
C ASN A 94 3.48 1.69 13.03
N TYR A 95 4.47 2.42 13.55
CA TYR A 95 5.85 2.01 13.87
C TYR A 95 6.92 2.52 12.90
N TYR A 96 7.97 3.09 13.50
CA TYR A 96 9.24 3.50 12.88
C TYR A 96 10.17 2.29 12.84
N ASP A 97 10.66 1.91 11.67
CA ASP A 97 11.65 0.84 11.52
C ASP A 97 13.03 1.39 11.90
N PRO A 98 13.68 0.92 12.99
CA PRO A 98 15.03 1.38 13.34
C PRO A 98 16.11 0.76 12.44
N LEU A 99 15.77 -0.21 11.58
CA LEU A 99 16.73 -0.80 10.65
C LEU A 99 16.85 0.07 9.39
N GLU A 100 17.90 0.89 9.37
CA GLU A 100 18.43 1.37 8.10
C GLU A 100 18.86 0.17 7.26
N TRP A 101 18.39 0.11 6.02
CA TRP A 101 18.82 -0.89 5.06
C TRP A 101 20.33 -0.75 4.83
N ALA A 102 21.08 -1.82 5.15
CA ALA A 102 22.48 -1.97 4.77
C ALA A 102 22.56 -2.91 3.55
N PRO A 103 23.30 -2.53 2.49
CA PRO A 103 23.47 -3.32 1.27
C PRO A 103 24.15 -4.67 1.50
#